data_AF-A0AAD4QH87-F1
#
_entry.id   AF-A0AAD4QH87-F1
#
_cell.length_a   1.000
_cell.length_b   1.000
_cell.length_c   1.000
_cell.angle_alpha   90.00
_cell.angle_beta   90.00
_cell.angle_gamma   90.00
#
_symmetry.space_group_name_H-M   'P 1'
#
loop_
_entity.id
_entity.type
_entity.pdbx_description
1 polymer ?
#
loop_
_entity_poly.entity_id
_entity_poly.type
_entity_poly.pdbx_seq_one_letter_code
_entity_poly.pdbx_strand_id
1 'polypeptide(L)'
;MTHGGSWLTVTGVPVSQTNELLGASYELYWRTGTNDTTILRTTGYTHPVALHIHVQTVMSTTYFASMGTLLQTPRKRSVGGTADMASKPPVTPADLRWLYRMLAYMPAAKDRNMLGIVGFGGDYPSPADLETFTLERRTDADDATFNVVRINGVCAGHGVPNPAQLIQCRRREICDSWE
;
A
#
# COMPACT_ATOMS: atom_id res chain seq x y z
N MET A 1 -1.94 -0.82 -24.22
CA MET A 1 -1.01 -1.96 -24.08
C MET A 1 -0.70 -2.13 -22.60
N THR A 2 -1.37 -3.07 -21.92
CA THR A 2 -1.15 -3.38 -20.51
C THR A 2 0.04 -4.32 -20.40
N HIS A 3 1.22 -3.76 -20.11
CA HIS A 3 2.48 -4.51 -19.92
C HIS A 3 2.54 -5.32 -18.61
N GLY A 4 1.40 -5.53 -17.91
CA GLY A 4 1.35 -6.15 -16.58
C GLY A 4 0.97 -7.64 -16.55
N GLY A 5 0.70 -8.25 -17.71
CA GLY A 5 0.14 -9.61 -17.80
C GLY A 5 -1.32 -9.69 -17.34
N SER A 6 -2.04 -10.71 -17.79
CA SER A 6 -3.41 -11.01 -17.33
C SER A 6 -3.33 -11.93 -16.12
N TRP A 7 -4.12 -11.62 -15.07
CA TRP A 7 -4.20 -12.46 -13.87
C TRP A 7 -5.45 -13.34 -13.93
N LEU A 8 -5.29 -14.61 -13.55
CA LEU A 8 -6.39 -15.55 -13.35
C LEU A 8 -6.47 -15.91 -11.86
N THR A 9 -7.60 -15.59 -11.23
CA THR A 9 -7.87 -15.99 -9.84
C THR A 9 -8.68 -17.29 -9.83
N VAL A 10 -8.10 -18.35 -9.29
CA VAL A 10 -8.78 -19.63 -9.09
C VAL A 10 -9.18 -19.75 -7.64
N THR A 11 -10.48 -19.88 -7.37
CA THR A 11 -11.04 -19.96 -6.02
C THR A 11 -11.64 -21.34 -5.74
N GLY A 12 -11.65 -21.76 -4.47
CA GLY A 12 -12.32 -22.99 -4.05
C GLY A 12 -11.54 -24.28 -4.33
N VAL A 13 -10.23 -24.21 -4.56
CA VAL A 13 -9.37 -25.38 -4.77
C VAL A 13 -8.90 -25.93 -3.42
N PRO A 14 -9.07 -27.23 -3.13
CA PRO A 14 -8.51 -27.86 -1.94
C PRO A 14 -6.99 -27.79 -1.90
N VAL A 15 -6.41 -27.77 -0.70
CA VAL A 15 -4.96 -27.74 -0.50
C VAL A 15 -4.28 -28.98 -1.08
N SER A 16 -4.89 -30.16 -0.93
CA SER A 16 -4.39 -31.41 -1.52
C SER A 16 -4.23 -31.32 -3.04
N GLN A 17 -5.27 -30.83 -3.72
CA GLN A 17 -5.26 -30.65 -5.17
C GLN A 17 -4.25 -29.57 -5.60
N THR A 18 -4.10 -28.51 -4.80
CA THR A 18 -3.13 -27.45 -5.09
C THR A 18 -1.69 -27.95 -4.98
N ASN A 19 -1.40 -28.76 -3.95
CA ASN A 19 -0.09 -29.42 -3.78
C ASN A 19 0.24 -30.32 -4.98
N GLU A 20 -0.73 -31.08 -5.49
CA GLU A 20 -0.55 -31.92 -6.68
C GLU A 20 -0.33 -31.10 -7.96
N LEU A 21 -1.16 -30.07 -8.18
CA LEU A 21 -1.08 -29.23 -9.38
C LEU A 21 0.23 -28.44 -9.47
N LEU A 22 0.72 -27.96 -8.32
CA LEU A 22 1.89 -27.10 -8.24
C LEU A 22 3.15 -27.81 -7.69
N GLY A 23 3.11 -29.14 -7.51
CA GLY A 23 4.22 -29.88 -6.89
C GLY A 23 4.80 -29.17 -5.66
N ALA A 24 3.90 -28.74 -4.76
CA ALA A 24 4.19 -27.84 -3.65
C ALA A 24 3.75 -28.46 -2.32
N SER A 25 4.27 -27.93 -1.21
CA SER A 25 3.81 -28.30 0.14
C SER A 25 3.28 -27.05 0.84
N TYR A 26 1.96 -26.87 0.84
CA TYR A 26 1.32 -25.78 1.57
C TYR A 26 1.15 -26.14 3.04
N GLU A 27 1.67 -25.28 3.90
CA GLU A 27 1.66 -25.43 5.36
C GLU A 27 1.21 -24.12 6.03
N LEU A 28 0.76 -24.24 7.28
CA LEU A 28 0.40 -23.11 8.10
C LEU A 28 1.64 -22.56 8.80
N TYR A 29 1.93 -21.28 8.58
CA TYR A 29 3.01 -20.55 9.22
C TYR A 29 2.45 -19.46 10.12
N TRP A 30 3.13 -19.20 11.23
CA TRP A 30 2.82 -18.11 12.15
C TRP A 30 4.10 -17.33 12.46
N ARG A 31 3.94 -16.03 12.73
CA ARG A 31 5.07 -15.19 13.16
C ARG A 31 5.38 -15.45 14.64
N THR A 32 6.65 -15.66 14.96
CA THR A 32 7.10 -15.72 16.36
C THR A 32 6.99 -14.33 17.01
N GLY A 33 6.37 -14.24 18.19
CA GLY A 33 6.22 -12.99 18.95
C GLY A 33 5.03 -12.11 18.58
N THR A 34 4.18 -12.51 17.63
CA THR A 34 2.89 -11.86 17.35
C THR A 34 1.86 -12.96 17.11
N ASN A 35 0.90 -13.13 18.03
CA ASN A 35 -0.05 -14.25 18.01
C ASN A 35 -1.15 -14.13 16.95
N ASP A 36 -1.16 -13.07 16.13
CA ASP A 36 -2.40 -12.64 15.49
C ASP A 36 -2.56 -13.03 14.01
N THR A 37 -1.57 -13.67 13.37
CA THR A 37 -1.71 -14.04 11.94
C THR A 37 -1.09 -15.40 11.61
N THR A 38 -1.94 -16.38 11.37
CA THR A 38 -1.58 -17.64 10.68
C THR A 38 -1.77 -17.46 9.18
N ILE A 39 -0.77 -17.81 8.39
CA ILE A 39 -0.80 -17.72 6.92
C ILE A 39 -0.55 -19.10 6.30
N LEU A 40 -1.30 -19.44 5.25
CA LEU A 40 -1.12 -20.66 4.48
C LEU A 40 -0.16 -20.37 3.30
N ARG A 41 1.02 -20.97 3.30
CA ARG A 41 2.09 -20.69 2.32
C ARG A 41 2.89 -21.94 2.00
N THR A 42 3.76 -21.86 0.99
CA THR A 42 4.76 -22.87 0.67
C THR A 42 6.12 -22.20 0.47
N THR A 43 7.23 -22.92 0.66
CA THR A 43 8.58 -22.38 0.43
C THR A 43 9.02 -22.47 -1.04
N GLY A 44 8.32 -23.28 -1.84
CA GLY A 44 8.60 -23.45 -3.26
C GLY A 44 7.49 -24.21 -3.96
N TYR A 45 7.42 -24.07 -5.27
CA TYR A 45 6.49 -24.80 -6.11
C TYR A 45 7.12 -25.07 -7.47
N THR A 46 6.53 -26.02 -8.19
CA THR A 46 6.83 -26.33 -9.58
C THR A 46 5.52 -26.32 -10.37
N HIS A 47 5.56 -26.46 -11.69
CA HIS A 47 4.34 -26.66 -12.45
C HIS A 47 4.63 -27.51 -13.68
N PRO A 48 3.61 -28.13 -14.29
CA PRO A 48 3.80 -28.93 -15.50
C PRO A 48 4.56 -28.17 -16.59
N VAL A 49 5.46 -28.87 -17.29
CA VAL A 49 6.27 -28.33 -18.40
C VAL A 49 5.41 -27.62 -19.45
N ALA A 50 4.21 -28.13 -19.75
CA ALA A 50 3.28 -27.50 -20.68
C ALA A 50 2.88 -26.05 -20.29
N LEU A 51 2.93 -25.73 -19.00
CA LEU A 51 2.61 -24.41 -18.47
C LEU A 51 3.82 -23.47 -18.37
N HIS A 52 5.06 -23.95 -18.55
CA HIS A 52 6.28 -23.12 -18.49
C HIS A 52 6.26 -21.92 -19.44
N ILE A 53 5.54 -22.03 -20.57
CA ILE A 53 5.45 -20.97 -21.58
C ILE A 53 4.26 -20.02 -21.29
N HIS A 54 3.29 -20.45 -20.49
CA HIS A 54 2.00 -19.77 -20.32
C HIS A 54 1.83 -19.12 -18.95
N VAL A 55 2.49 -19.66 -17.92
CA VAL A 55 2.37 -19.20 -16.54
C VAL A 55 3.72 -18.68 -16.09
N GLN A 56 3.80 -17.36 -15.90
CA GLN A 56 5.03 -16.71 -15.45
C GLN A 56 5.23 -16.84 -13.94
N THR A 57 4.15 -16.75 -13.17
CA THR A 57 4.21 -16.76 -11.71
C THR A 57 2.85 -17.13 -11.10
N VAL A 58 2.89 -17.83 -9.98
CA VAL A 58 1.76 -18.00 -9.08
C VAL A 58 2.01 -17.10 -7.87
N MET A 59 1.20 -16.06 -7.73
CA MET A 59 1.40 -15.03 -6.71
C MET A 59 0.85 -15.48 -5.33
N SER A 60 1.45 -14.95 -4.26
CA SER A 60 1.07 -15.15 -2.86
C SER A 60 1.31 -16.57 -2.31
N THR A 61 1.95 -17.44 -3.08
CA THR A 61 2.27 -18.81 -2.68
C THR A 61 3.53 -18.87 -1.80
N THR A 62 4.59 -18.19 -2.24
CA THR A 62 5.91 -18.15 -1.58
C THR A 62 6.20 -16.82 -0.87
N TYR A 63 5.24 -15.90 -0.86
CA TYR A 63 5.43 -14.58 -0.25
C TYR A 63 5.00 -14.56 1.23
N PHE A 64 5.98 -14.39 2.11
CA PHE A 64 5.83 -14.25 3.56
C PHE A 64 5.81 -12.77 3.95
N ALA A 65 4.68 -12.12 3.72
CA ALA A 65 4.52 -10.70 4.02
C ALA A 65 4.62 -10.40 5.52
N SER A 66 5.36 -9.35 5.87
CA SER A 66 5.20 -8.66 7.15
C SER A 66 4.67 -7.26 6.92
N MET A 67 3.36 -7.12 6.96
CA MET A 67 2.67 -5.83 6.84
C MET A 67 2.52 -5.16 8.21
N GLY A 68 3.58 -5.19 9.02
CA GLY A 68 3.66 -4.32 10.18
C GLY A 68 4.10 -2.95 9.68
N THR A 69 3.25 -1.93 9.80
CA THR A 69 3.66 -0.55 9.59
C THR A 69 4.87 -0.31 10.49
N LEU A 70 6.03 0.02 9.92
CA LEU A 70 7.15 0.54 10.68
C LEU A 70 6.75 1.93 11.16
N LEU A 71 5.89 1.98 12.18
CA LEU A 71 5.66 3.18 12.97
C LEU A 71 6.99 3.49 13.62
N GLN A 72 7.78 4.34 12.95
CA GLN A 72 8.90 4.99 13.59
C GLN A 72 8.32 5.92 14.63
N THR A 73 8.13 5.39 15.85
CA THR A 73 7.93 6.25 16.99
C THR A 73 9.21 7.05 17.17
N PRO A 74 9.14 8.40 17.19
CA PRO A 74 10.31 9.21 17.46
C PRO A 74 10.87 8.81 18.83
N ARG A 75 11.96 8.05 18.85
CA ARG A 75 12.58 7.62 20.09
C ARG A 75 13.25 8.86 20.69
N LYS A 76 12.63 9.46 21.70
CA LYS A 76 13.27 10.49 22.53
C LYS A 76 14.46 9.83 23.22
N ARG A 77 15.66 9.94 22.64
CA ARG A 77 16.90 9.55 23.30
C ARG A 77 17.25 10.69 24.27
N SER A 78 17.10 10.46 25.56
CA SER A 78 17.72 11.34 26.56
C SER A 78 19.23 11.09 26.55
N VAL A 79 19.95 11.82 25.71
CA VAL A 79 21.41 11.90 25.86
C VAL A 79 21.65 12.93 26.97
N GLY A 80 22.28 12.51 28.06
CA GLY A 80 22.73 13.40 29.12
C GLY A 80 23.76 14.38 28.56
N GLY A 81 23.29 15.56 28.20
CA GLY A 81 24.05 16.62 27.57
C GLY A 81 23.08 17.52 26.80
N THR A 82 23.26 18.83 26.88
CA THR A 82 22.46 19.82 26.14
C THR A 82 22.74 19.69 24.64
N ALA A 83 22.22 18.64 24.03
CA ALA A 83 22.12 18.52 22.59
C ALA A 83 20.90 19.33 22.18
N ASP A 84 21.15 20.49 21.56
CA ASP A 84 20.20 21.39 20.89
C ASP A 84 19.40 20.71 19.74
N MET A 85 19.41 19.38 19.70
CA MET A 85 18.68 18.53 18.77
C MET A 85 17.40 17.96 19.37
N ALA A 86 17.17 18.07 20.68
CA ALA A 86 15.94 17.61 21.35
C ALA A 86 14.75 18.58 21.18
N SER A 87 14.99 19.76 20.61
CA SER A 87 14.05 20.88 20.47
C SER A 87 13.72 21.23 19.02
N LYS A 88 14.15 20.42 18.03
CA LYS A 88 13.79 20.70 16.64
C LYS A 88 12.30 20.42 16.44
N PRO A 89 11.53 21.38 15.91
CA PRO A 89 10.12 21.17 15.62
C PRO A 89 9.95 19.98 14.67
N PRO A 90 8.78 19.31 14.69
CA PRO A 90 8.48 18.24 13.73
C PRO A 90 8.74 18.73 12.31
N VAL A 91 9.44 17.94 11.50
CA VAL A 91 9.70 18.29 10.10
C VAL A 91 8.37 18.49 9.38
N THR A 92 8.18 19.67 8.80
CA THR A 92 6.97 20.05 8.09
C THR A 92 7.15 19.93 6.57
N PRO A 93 6.07 19.90 5.78
CA PRO A 93 6.17 20.01 4.32
C PRO A 93 6.89 21.28 3.85
N ALA A 94 6.80 22.39 4.60
CA ALA A 94 7.53 23.62 4.28
C ALA A 94 9.04 23.45 4.48
N ASP A 95 9.48 22.76 5.54
CA ASP A 95 10.89 22.46 5.78
C ASP A 95 11.48 21.59 4.67
N LEU A 96 10.73 20.58 4.22
CA LEU A 96 11.15 19.73 3.10
C LEU A 96 11.22 20.53 1.79
N ARG A 97 10.25 21.40 1.52
CA ARG A 97 10.30 22.28 0.34
C ARG A 97 11.48 23.24 0.40
N TRP A 98 11.82 23.78 1.57
CA TRP A 98 13.00 24.63 1.72
C TRP A 98 14.28 23.82 1.51
N LEU A 99 14.42 22.67 2.18
CA LEU A 99 15.60 21.81 2.11
C LEU A 99 15.90 21.35 0.67
N TYR A 100 14.86 20.95 -0.07
CA TYR A 100 14.97 20.50 -1.45
C TYR A 100 14.81 21.63 -2.49
N ARG A 101 14.82 22.90 -2.08
CA ARG A 101 14.73 24.09 -2.96
C ARG A 101 13.47 24.11 -3.84
N MET A 102 12.35 23.68 -3.30
CA MET A 102 11.02 23.61 -3.94
C MET A 102 10.02 24.66 -3.42
N LEU A 103 10.46 25.69 -2.68
CA LEU A 103 9.56 26.73 -2.19
C LEU A 103 8.84 27.46 -3.32
N ALA A 104 9.54 27.78 -4.41
CA ALA A 104 8.97 28.43 -5.60
C ALA A 104 8.39 27.44 -6.62
N TYR A 105 8.41 26.12 -6.35
CA TYR A 105 7.90 25.13 -7.29
C TYR A 105 6.37 25.20 -7.36
N MET A 106 5.85 25.46 -8.56
CA MET A 106 4.42 25.35 -8.87
C MET A 106 4.18 24.12 -9.77
N PRO A 107 3.25 23.22 -9.41
CA PRO A 107 2.95 22.07 -10.24
C PRO A 107 2.40 22.50 -11.61
N ALA A 108 3.10 22.17 -12.69
CA ALA A 108 2.74 22.57 -14.06
C ALA A 108 1.68 21.68 -14.72
N ALA A 109 1.32 20.56 -14.08
CA ALA A 109 0.73 19.40 -14.72
C ALA A 109 -0.35 18.74 -13.84
N LYS A 110 -1.14 19.55 -13.16
CA LYS A 110 -2.09 19.10 -12.12
C LYS A 110 -3.22 18.21 -12.67
N ASP A 111 -3.51 18.34 -13.96
CA ASP A 111 -4.54 17.63 -14.72
C ASP A 111 -4.04 16.31 -15.33
N ARG A 112 -2.74 16.23 -15.66
CA ARG A 112 -2.13 15.05 -16.28
C ARG A 112 -1.37 14.13 -15.32
N ASN A 113 -0.75 14.69 -14.28
CA ASN A 113 0.07 13.93 -13.34
C ASN A 113 -0.78 13.45 -12.16
N MET A 114 -0.75 12.15 -11.92
CA MET A 114 -1.49 11.53 -10.81
C MET A 114 -0.50 10.84 -9.87
N LEU A 115 -0.72 11.01 -8.57
CA LEU A 115 0.01 10.30 -7.53
C LEU A 115 -0.88 9.16 -7.01
N GLY A 116 -0.33 7.95 -7.00
CA GLY A 116 -0.90 6.76 -6.39
C GLY A 116 -0.29 6.50 -5.02
N ILE A 117 -1.08 6.49 -3.95
CA ILE A 117 -0.62 6.06 -2.63
C ILE A 117 -1.33 4.75 -2.29
N VAL A 118 -0.57 3.76 -1.81
CA VAL A 118 -1.11 2.44 -1.47
C VAL A 118 -1.24 2.31 0.04
N GLY A 119 -2.47 2.07 0.51
CA GLY A 119 -2.74 1.70 1.90
C GLY A 119 -2.61 0.20 2.13
N PHE A 120 -1.88 -0.21 3.17
CA PHE A 120 -1.77 -1.59 3.65
C PHE A 120 -2.21 -1.67 5.11
N GLY A 121 -2.45 -2.87 5.65
CA GLY A 121 -2.60 -3.03 7.11
C GLY A 121 -3.82 -2.33 7.75
N GLY A 122 -4.79 -1.86 6.96
CA GLY A 122 -5.95 -1.11 7.47
C GLY A 122 -5.76 0.41 7.38
N ASP A 123 -4.66 0.88 6.78
CA ASP A 123 -4.49 2.29 6.42
C ASP A 123 -5.50 2.66 5.33
N TYR A 124 -6.40 3.59 5.64
CA TYR A 124 -7.36 4.15 4.70
C TYR A 124 -7.25 5.68 4.70
N PRO A 125 -7.43 6.33 3.54
CA PRO A 125 -7.42 7.78 3.49
C PRO A 125 -8.71 8.35 4.11
N SER A 126 -8.54 9.36 4.97
CA SER A 126 -9.62 10.12 5.58
C SER A 126 -9.74 11.49 4.89
N PRO A 127 -10.90 11.85 4.31
CA PRO A 127 -11.11 13.19 3.77
C PRO A 127 -10.95 14.30 4.83
N ALA A 128 -11.39 14.03 6.07
CA ALA A 128 -11.27 14.97 7.18
C ALA A 128 -9.81 15.23 7.59
N ASP A 129 -8.97 14.18 7.54
CA ASP A 129 -7.55 14.31 7.84
C ASP A 129 -6.83 15.09 6.74
N LEU A 130 -7.22 14.87 5.47
CA LEU A 130 -6.68 15.64 4.35
C LEU A 130 -7.04 17.13 4.46
N GLU A 131 -8.29 17.45 4.78
CA GLU A 131 -8.74 18.83 4.97
C GLU A 131 -7.95 19.51 6.11
N THR A 132 -7.81 18.84 7.25
CA THR A 132 -7.00 19.35 8.37
C THR A 132 -5.55 19.58 7.93
N PHE A 133 -4.97 18.63 7.19
CA PHE A 133 -3.60 18.72 6.71
C PHE A 133 -3.38 19.87 5.71
N THR A 134 -4.29 20.08 4.75
CA THR A 134 -4.15 21.16 3.76
C THR A 134 -4.30 22.52 4.43
N LEU A 135 -5.26 22.67 5.35
CA LEU A 135 -5.44 23.92 6.10
C LEU A 135 -4.22 24.28 6.95
N GLU A 136 -3.60 23.30 7.61
CA GLU A 136 -2.44 23.56 8.47
C GLU A 136 -1.11 23.67 7.72
N ARG A 137 -0.91 22.85 6.67
CA ARG A 137 0.42 22.61 6.09
C ARG A 137 0.55 23.00 4.62
N ARG A 138 -0.55 23.15 3.88
CA ARG A 138 -0.58 23.42 2.42
C ARG A 138 -1.84 24.21 2.02
N THR A 139 -1.97 25.45 2.51
CA THR A 139 -3.10 26.33 2.18
C THR A 139 -3.19 26.67 0.69
N ASP A 140 -2.12 26.47 -0.07
CA ASP A 140 -2.06 26.59 -1.54
C ASP A 140 -2.65 25.38 -2.29
N ALA A 141 -3.20 24.40 -1.57
CA ALA A 141 -3.81 23.17 -2.06
C ALA A 141 -5.11 22.82 -1.29
N ASP A 142 -5.89 23.83 -0.95
CA ASP A 142 -7.19 23.71 -0.27
C ASP A 142 -8.24 22.92 -1.06
N ASP A 143 -8.11 22.87 -2.39
CA ASP A 143 -8.96 22.08 -3.30
C ASP A 143 -8.49 20.64 -3.54
N ALA A 144 -7.48 20.17 -2.79
CA ALA A 144 -6.94 18.82 -2.97
C ALA A 144 -7.99 17.74 -2.65
N THR A 145 -8.08 16.75 -3.54
CA THR A 145 -9.04 15.65 -3.43
C THR A 145 -8.40 14.34 -3.89
N PHE A 146 -9.01 13.22 -3.52
CA PHE A 146 -8.59 11.90 -3.95
C PHE A 146 -9.77 10.98 -4.22
N ASN A 147 -9.54 10.01 -5.10
CA ASN A 147 -10.42 8.87 -5.32
C ASN A 147 -9.81 7.62 -4.71
N VAL A 148 -10.65 6.78 -4.11
CA VAL A 148 -10.24 5.48 -3.57
C VAL A 148 -10.55 4.40 -4.58
N VAL A 149 -9.51 3.77 -5.12
CA VAL A 149 -9.65 2.56 -5.94
C VAL A 149 -9.38 1.35 -5.05
N ARG A 150 -10.35 0.43 -5.01
CA ARG A 150 -10.21 -0.83 -4.28
C ARG A 150 -9.51 -1.86 -5.17
N ILE A 151 -8.44 -2.45 -4.68
CA ILE A 151 -7.83 -3.62 -5.32
C ILE A 151 -8.42 -4.85 -4.63
N ASN A 152 -8.79 -5.88 -5.41
CA ASN A 152 -9.45 -7.14 -5.00
C ASN A 152 -10.67 -7.03 -4.05
N GLY A 153 -11.45 -5.94 -4.12
CA GLY A 153 -12.84 -5.90 -3.63
C GLY A 153 -13.08 -5.80 -2.12
N VAL A 154 -12.06 -5.62 -1.28
CA VAL A 154 -12.22 -5.63 0.20
C VAL A 154 -12.39 -4.21 0.77
N CYS A 155 -13.36 -4.03 1.67
CA CYS A 155 -13.52 -2.86 2.53
C CYS A 155 -12.88 -3.14 3.90
N ALA A 156 -12.16 -2.16 4.46
CA ALA A 156 -11.87 -2.18 5.89
C ALA A 156 -13.15 -1.83 6.65
N GLY A 157 -13.81 -2.86 7.18
CA GLY A 157 -14.95 -2.78 8.09
C GLY A 157 -15.22 -4.18 8.63
N HIS A 158 -14.55 -4.54 9.73
CA HIS A 158 -14.59 -5.83 10.43
C HIS A 158 -14.00 -7.07 9.72
N GLY A 159 -12.72 -7.33 10.01
CA GLY A 159 -12.12 -8.68 10.05
C GLY A 159 -11.65 -9.32 8.73
N VAL A 160 -10.37 -9.07 8.37
CA VAL A 160 -9.45 -9.83 7.46
C VAL A 160 -9.87 -10.10 5.99
N PRO A 161 -8.94 -10.27 5.01
CA PRO A 161 -7.60 -9.71 4.76
C PRO A 161 -7.58 -8.73 3.56
N ASN A 162 -6.63 -7.79 3.58
CA ASN A 162 -6.60 -6.54 2.80
C ASN A 162 -5.83 -6.62 1.47
N PRO A 163 -6.39 -6.09 0.36
CA PRO A 163 -5.64 -5.66 -0.80
C PRO A 163 -5.65 -4.14 -0.96
N ALA A 164 -4.43 -3.61 -1.15
CA ALA A 164 -4.05 -2.27 -1.59
C ALA A 164 -5.18 -1.34 -2.07
N GLN A 165 -5.32 -0.17 -1.46
CA GLN A 165 -6.16 0.90 -2.01
C GLN A 165 -5.27 1.90 -2.76
N LEU A 166 -5.58 2.20 -4.03
CA LEU A 166 -4.86 3.26 -4.76
C LEU A 166 -5.61 4.59 -4.55
N ILE A 167 -4.94 5.53 -3.91
CA ILE A 167 -5.37 6.93 -3.83
C ILE A 167 -5.04 7.57 -5.18
N GLN A 168 -6.02 7.96 -5.97
CA GLN A 168 -5.80 8.74 -7.19
C GLN A 168 -6.16 10.19 -6.93
N CYS A 169 -5.17 11.07 -6.81
CA CYS A 169 -5.44 12.51 -6.77
C CYS A 169 -5.88 12.98 -8.16
N ARG A 170 -7.16 13.38 -8.31
CA ARG A 170 -7.71 13.98 -9.54
C ARG A 170 -8.61 15.15 -9.14
N ARG A 171 -8.48 16.29 -9.82
CA ARG A 171 -9.48 17.37 -9.74
C ARG A 171 -10.74 16.93 -10.50
N ARG A 172 -11.93 17.19 -9.96
CA ARG A 172 -13.25 16.89 -10.55
C ARG A 172 -13.30 17.21 -12.05
N GLU A 173 -13.77 16.26 -12.84
CA GLU A 173 -14.85 16.46 -13.82
C GLU A 173 -15.35 15.08 -14.34
N ILE A 174 -16.68 14.92 -14.21
CA ILE A 174 -17.62 14.10 -14.99
C ILE A 174 -17.41 12.57 -15.00
N CYS A 175 -18.23 11.88 -14.20
CA CYS A 175 -18.79 10.57 -14.55
C CYS A 175 -20.30 10.58 -14.23
N ASP A 176 -21.06 11.31 -15.04
CA ASP A 176 -22.43 10.91 -15.35
C ASP A 176 -22.42 10.30 -16.75
N SER A 177 -23.16 9.21 -16.91
CA SER A 177 -23.32 8.35 -18.09
C SER A 177 -22.08 7.56 -18.48
N TRP A 178 -22.18 6.23 -18.40
CA TRP A 178 -22.10 5.32 -19.54
C TRP A 178 -22.83 4.02 -19.13
N GLU A 179 -24.02 3.84 -19.70
CA GLU A 179 -24.52 2.52 -20.11
C GLU A 179 -23.57 1.91 -21.16
#